data_AF-A0A1X7VP38-F1
#
_entry.id   AF-A0A1X7VP38-F1
#
_cell.length_a   1.000
_cell.length_b   1.000
_cell.length_c   1.000
_cell.angle_alpha   90.00
_cell.angle_beta   90.00
_cell.angle_gamma   90.00
#
_symmetry.space_group_name_H-M   'P 1'
#
loop_
_entity.id
_entity.type
_entity.pdbx_description
1 polymer ?
#
loop_
_entity_poly.entity_id
_entity_poly.type
_entity_poly.pdbx_seq_one_letter_code
_entity_poly.pdbx_strand_id
1 'polypeptide(L)'
;MKKINFATGIKQIKDIFGELTKLKFDSKGLVHHCSKTGVTLIIPEGAVQQPATAWFGVCPFSTKFKFGDFVPITPIVWVYIDQKLTKPAELYLPHNINIGTTMKNLFVHLTASDQNFLEKGKFLFTCSNVKMEVDSEMFKTYCDHFCSHCVAMKKNVYQGTQKHYMIAMAEKQEDETTFVDFCCFPCQMGCKQLVTKQYKDEEFTISSLKSIMFDDEGSLSVAFDPDSVLGWERDYNGFCTGEISESEVDYFKVMGCEAGNVNKENIEKLQLMEETLLYPPRLRYTFSCLNSFIALDTTKVKAIFSGMSKPLQINVTLKKPQENESASTTQLTPPLTPNIAPANDIKSDAVLMKILIVTADIFCDDHRGSKWFVFGLKLGLNIPQLHKIEIQYNTPTQFARESLLLWRTENKTATWEPVAAALESIDLKSVAIQLEGQFKEQRPMPTLPNSVLEAEPSLPALNNLVGAKIEDKYHLFGIAVGLNEGRLRGLDKDYPTCQERFNQVFYEWSQVDPNTFKWKTVIEILQSDTIKATSVAELVIEHLSSI
;
A
#
# COMPACT_ATOMS: atom_id res chain seq x y z
N MET A 1 -13.67 -25.92 27.88
CA MET A 1 -13.54 -24.45 27.80
C MET A 1 -14.68 -23.81 28.57
N LYS A 2 -14.41 -23.12 29.69
CA LYS A 2 -15.41 -22.23 30.28
C LYS A 2 -15.64 -21.10 29.29
N LYS A 3 -16.89 -20.89 28.87
CA LYS A 3 -17.27 -19.76 28.01
C LYS A 3 -16.83 -18.50 28.73
N ILE A 4 -15.89 -17.76 28.16
CA ILE A 4 -15.62 -16.37 28.51
C ILE A 4 -16.98 -15.68 28.49
N ASN A 5 -17.29 -14.86 29.50
CA ASN A 5 -18.35 -13.87 29.33
C ASN A 5 -17.82 -12.87 28.29
N PHE A 6 -18.01 -13.24 27.02
CA PHE A 6 -17.28 -12.75 25.87
C PHE A 6 -17.38 -11.23 25.73
N ALA A 7 -18.54 -10.67 26.11
CA ALA A 7 -18.77 -9.24 26.13
C ALA A 7 -17.87 -8.49 27.14
N THR A 8 -17.75 -8.99 28.37
CA THR A 8 -16.91 -8.36 29.40
C THR A 8 -15.42 -8.54 29.10
N GLY A 9 -15.03 -9.72 28.60
CA GLY A 9 -13.66 -10.00 28.18
C GLY A 9 -13.21 -9.11 27.02
N ILE A 10 -14.01 -8.98 25.97
CA ILE A 10 -13.69 -8.12 24.81
C ILE A 10 -13.44 -6.68 25.22
N LYS A 11 -14.24 -6.12 26.13
CA LYS A 11 -14.04 -4.73 26.58
C LYS A 11 -12.65 -4.54 27.19
N GLN A 12 -12.23 -5.45 28.06
CA GLN A 12 -10.91 -5.41 28.70
C GLN A 12 -9.77 -5.61 27.71
N ILE A 13 -9.95 -6.47 26.70
CA ILE A 13 -8.97 -6.67 25.63
C ILE A 13 -8.85 -5.42 24.75
N LYS A 14 -9.99 -4.79 24.43
CA LYS A 14 -10.04 -3.53 23.68
C LYS A 14 -9.28 -2.41 24.39
N ASP A 15 -9.38 -2.32 25.71
CA ASP A 15 -8.64 -1.33 26.52
C ASP A 15 -7.10 -1.52 26.45
N ILE A 16 -6.62 -2.69 26.01
CA ILE A 16 -5.19 -3.02 25.90
C ILE A 16 -4.68 -2.85 24.47
N PHE A 17 -5.38 -3.46 23.51
CA PHE A 17 -4.96 -3.52 22.11
C PHE A 17 -5.54 -2.38 21.27
N GLY A 18 -6.37 -1.51 21.87
CA GLY A 18 -7.05 -0.43 21.19
C GLY A 18 -8.16 -0.94 20.27
N GLU A 19 -8.13 -0.54 19.00
CA GLU A 19 -9.14 -0.94 18.03
C GLU A 19 -9.00 -2.43 17.67
N LEU A 20 -9.99 -3.23 18.05
CA LEU A 20 -10.07 -4.64 17.65
C LEU A 20 -10.77 -4.76 16.29
N THR A 21 -10.08 -5.35 15.33
CA THR A 21 -10.63 -5.59 14.00
C THR A 21 -11.42 -6.89 14.00
N LYS A 22 -12.71 -6.81 13.64
CA LYS A 22 -13.57 -7.99 13.45
C LYS A 22 -13.48 -8.46 12.00
N LEU A 23 -12.93 -9.65 11.81
CA LEU A 23 -12.65 -10.25 10.51
C LEU A 23 -13.59 -11.43 10.29
N LYS A 24 -14.43 -11.35 9.25
CA LYS A 24 -15.30 -12.46 8.85
C LYS A 24 -14.62 -13.25 7.74
N PHE A 25 -14.71 -14.57 7.80
CA PHE A 25 -14.13 -15.45 6.79
C PHE A 25 -14.92 -16.74 6.66
N ASP A 26 -14.73 -17.44 5.54
CA ASP A 26 -15.40 -18.70 5.22
C ASP A 26 -14.39 -19.71 4.64
N SER A 27 -14.87 -20.71 3.90
CA SER A 27 -14.01 -21.73 3.29
C SER A 27 -12.95 -21.16 2.34
N LYS A 28 -13.09 -19.93 1.83
CA LYS A 28 -12.08 -19.25 0.99
C LYS A 28 -10.86 -18.78 1.77
N GLY A 29 -10.92 -18.80 3.10
CA GLY A 29 -9.85 -18.30 3.96
C GLY A 29 -9.89 -16.78 4.14
N LEU A 30 -8.78 -16.21 4.61
CA LEU A 30 -8.63 -14.78 4.91
C LEU A 30 -7.16 -14.38 4.79
N VAL A 31 -6.92 -13.17 4.26
CA VAL A 31 -5.66 -12.46 4.44
C VAL A 31 -5.99 -11.11 5.08
N HIS A 32 -5.41 -10.84 6.23
CA HIS A 32 -5.51 -9.57 6.91
C HIS A 32 -4.11 -9.02 7.17
N HIS A 33 -3.78 -7.91 6.53
CA HIS A 33 -2.55 -7.16 6.75
C HIS A 33 -2.87 -5.88 7.55
N CYS A 34 -2.16 -5.69 8.66
CA CYS A 34 -2.27 -4.51 9.51
C CYS A 34 -1.19 -3.51 9.13
N SER A 35 -1.52 -2.57 8.23
CA SER A 35 -0.55 -1.53 7.79
C SER A 35 -0.01 -0.69 8.94
N LYS A 36 -0.70 -0.64 10.10
CA LYS A 36 -0.23 0.07 11.30
C LYS A 36 1.04 -0.53 11.90
N THR A 37 1.19 -1.84 11.81
CA THR A 37 2.26 -2.57 12.50
C THR A 37 3.05 -3.50 11.59
N GLY A 38 2.62 -3.69 10.35
CA GLY A 38 3.17 -4.64 9.38
C GLY A 38 2.79 -6.10 9.65
N VAL A 39 2.02 -6.38 10.71
CA VAL A 39 1.61 -7.74 11.07
C VAL A 39 0.61 -8.29 10.06
N THR A 40 0.80 -9.53 9.62
CA THR A 40 -0.13 -10.20 8.70
C THR A 40 -0.67 -11.50 9.30
N LEU A 41 -1.99 -11.64 9.31
CA LEU A 41 -2.71 -12.87 9.64
C LEU A 41 -3.24 -13.52 8.35
N ILE A 42 -2.90 -14.79 8.14
CA ILE A 42 -3.47 -15.60 7.06
C ILE A 42 -4.24 -16.77 7.65
N ILE A 43 -5.50 -16.90 7.28
CA ILE A 43 -6.29 -18.10 7.51
C ILE A 43 -6.38 -18.85 6.18
N PRO A 44 -5.76 -20.05 6.05
CA PRO A 44 -5.71 -20.76 4.79
C PRO A 44 -7.09 -21.12 4.24
N GLU A 45 -7.19 -21.24 2.92
CA GLU A 45 -8.37 -21.80 2.26
C GLU A 45 -8.66 -23.21 2.78
N GLY A 46 -9.94 -23.47 3.07
CA GLY A 46 -10.43 -24.73 3.63
C GLY A 46 -10.13 -24.92 5.13
N ALA A 47 -9.64 -23.89 5.84
CA ALA A 47 -9.44 -23.94 7.29
C ALA A 47 -10.76 -24.04 8.09
N VAL A 48 -11.89 -23.69 7.47
CA VAL A 48 -13.24 -23.79 8.03
C VAL A 48 -14.25 -24.29 6.99
N GLN A 49 -15.29 -24.97 7.47
CA GLN A 49 -16.42 -25.44 6.65
C GLN A 49 -17.63 -24.51 6.72
N GLN A 50 -17.79 -23.81 7.85
CA GLN A 50 -18.85 -22.83 8.08
C GLN A 50 -18.23 -21.45 8.33
N PRO A 51 -18.95 -20.35 8.00
CA PRO A 51 -18.48 -19.00 8.26
C PRO A 51 -18.08 -18.79 9.71
N ALA A 52 -16.96 -18.09 9.91
CA ALA A 52 -16.32 -17.87 11.19
C ALA A 52 -15.95 -16.41 11.39
N THR A 53 -15.63 -16.06 12.63
CA THR A 53 -15.15 -14.72 12.98
C THR A 53 -13.82 -14.82 13.72
N ALA A 54 -12.86 -14.01 13.27
CA ALA A 54 -11.65 -13.69 14.02
C ALA A 54 -11.71 -12.26 14.54
N TRP A 55 -11.21 -12.05 15.76
CA TRP A 55 -10.94 -10.73 16.30
C TRP A 55 -9.44 -10.57 16.39
N PHE A 56 -8.94 -9.45 15.89
CA PHE A 56 -7.53 -9.18 15.72
C PHE A 56 -7.17 -7.85 16.39
N GLY A 57 -6.16 -7.86 17.24
CA GLY A 57 -5.62 -6.68 17.90
C GLY A 57 -4.09 -6.74 17.91
N VAL A 58 -3.44 -5.58 17.75
CA VAL A 58 -1.99 -5.46 17.82
C VAL A 58 -1.63 -4.22 18.60
N CYS A 59 -0.68 -4.34 19.52
CA CYS A 59 -0.09 -3.19 20.18
C CYS A 59 1.41 -3.41 20.42
N PRO A 60 2.18 -2.32 20.51
CA PRO A 60 3.63 -2.41 20.73
C PRO A 60 4.00 -2.76 22.19
N PHE A 61 3.19 -2.34 23.18
CA PHE A 61 3.44 -2.59 24.61
C PHE A 61 2.18 -2.32 25.44
N SER A 62 2.15 -2.82 26.68
CA SER A 62 1.09 -2.54 27.65
C SER A 62 1.54 -2.83 29.08
N THR A 63 1.04 -2.06 30.05
CA THR A 63 1.26 -2.33 31.49
C THR A 63 0.71 -3.69 31.95
N LYS A 64 -0.15 -4.30 31.12
CA LYS A 64 -0.76 -5.61 31.37
C LYS A 64 0.10 -6.77 30.93
N PHE A 65 1.20 -6.53 30.21
CA PHE A 65 2.09 -7.59 29.76
C PHE A 65 3.20 -7.86 30.78
N LYS A 66 3.53 -9.14 30.95
CA LYS A 66 4.63 -9.62 31.78
C LYS A 66 5.48 -10.61 31.01
N PHE A 67 6.72 -10.22 30.71
CA PHE A 67 7.66 -10.98 29.90
C PHE A 67 8.80 -11.62 30.71
N GLY A 68 8.92 -11.31 32.01
CA GLY A 68 9.97 -11.86 32.86
C GLY A 68 11.37 -11.43 32.41
N ASP A 69 12.18 -12.38 31.90
CA ASP A 69 13.56 -12.17 31.46
C ASP A 69 13.73 -11.92 29.96
N PHE A 70 12.64 -11.57 29.29
CA PHE A 70 12.59 -11.42 27.84
C PHE A 70 12.19 -10.00 27.42
N VAL A 71 12.73 -9.57 26.29
CA VAL A 71 12.37 -8.32 25.58
C VAL A 71 11.64 -8.70 24.30
N PRO A 72 10.38 -8.27 24.10
CA PRO A 72 9.68 -8.52 22.84
C PRO A 72 10.32 -7.69 21.72
N ILE A 73 10.61 -8.35 20.59
CA ILE A 73 11.27 -7.75 19.42
C ILE A 73 10.33 -7.59 18.22
N THR A 74 9.08 -8.04 18.37
CA THR A 74 7.98 -7.88 17.41
C THR A 74 6.80 -7.21 18.12
N PRO A 75 5.83 -6.65 17.37
CA PRO A 75 4.55 -6.26 17.95
C PRO A 75 3.87 -7.41 18.70
N ILE A 76 3.11 -7.08 19.76
CA ILE A 76 2.29 -8.06 20.48
C ILE A 76 0.95 -8.18 19.78
N VAL A 77 0.63 -9.39 19.34
CA VAL A 77 -0.59 -9.69 18.60
C VAL A 77 -1.53 -10.50 19.47
N TRP A 78 -2.80 -10.12 19.49
CA TRP A 78 -3.87 -10.93 20.01
C TRP A 78 -4.83 -11.31 18.88
N VAL A 79 -5.07 -12.61 18.73
CA VAL A 79 -6.05 -13.13 17.77
C VAL A 79 -6.95 -14.11 18.48
N TYR A 80 -8.26 -13.89 18.42
CA TYR A 80 -9.25 -14.84 18.91
C TYR A 80 -10.12 -15.30 17.75
N ILE A 81 -10.30 -16.61 17.62
CA ILE A 81 -11.15 -17.23 16.59
C ILE A 81 -12.28 -17.98 17.30
N ASP A 82 -13.52 -17.73 16.90
CA ASP A 82 -14.73 -18.29 17.53
C ASP A 82 -14.90 -19.80 17.33
N GLN A 83 -14.08 -20.42 16.49
CA GLN A 83 -14.07 -21.85 16.25
C GLN A 83 -12.67 -22.40 16.00
N LYS A 84 -12.52 -23.71 16.12
CA LYS A 84 -11.28 -24.42 15.83
C LYS A 84 -11.06 -24.51 14.31
N LEU A 85 -9.84 -24.24 13.86
CA LEU A 85 -9.46 -24.39 12.46
C LEU A 85 -9.04 -25.83 12.13
N THR A 86 -9.33 -26.28 10.91
CA THR A 86 -8.85 -27.57 10.36
C THR A 86 -7.45 -27.47 9.77
N LYS A 87 -7.02 -26.25 9.41
CA LYS A 87 -5.65 -25.91 9.00
C LYS A 87 -5.16 -24.77 9.90
N PRO A 88 -3.90 -24.82 10.38
CA PRO A 88 -3.37 -23.76 11.22
C PRO A 88 -3.40 -22.42 10.50
N ALA A 89 -3.80 -21.36 11.20
CA ALA A 89 -3.61 -20.02 10.69
C ALA A 89 -2.14 -19.60 10.86
N GLU A 90 -1.70 -18.69 10.01
CA GLU A 90 -0.33 -18.21 9.91
C GLU A 90 -0.26 -16.77 10.40
N LEU A 91 0.75 -16.47 11.20
CA LEU A 91 1.01 -15.13 11.68
C LEU A 91 2.42 -14.71 11.31
N TYR A 92 2.52 -13.55 10.67
CA TYR A 92 3.76 -12.95 10.21
C TYR A 92 4.03 -11.69 11.03
N LEU A 93 5.19 -11.67 11.67
CA LEU A 93 5.59 -10.69 12.68
C LEU A 93 6.86 -9.96 12.22
N PRO A 94 6.77 -8.66 11.90
CA PRO A 94 7.94 -7.88 11.54
C PRO A 94 8.79 -7.55 12.76
N HIS A 95 10.08 -7.33 12.53
CA HIS A 95 11.06 -6.94 13.54
C HIS A 95 12.11 -6.01 12.92
N ASN A 96 12.92 -5.40 13.78
CA ASN A 96 14.08 -4.61 13.36
C ASN A 96 15.42 -5.28 13.72
N ILE A 97 15.43 -6.53 14.18
CA ILE A 97 16.68 -7.23 14.51
C ILE A 97 17.47 -7.62 13.25
N ASN A 98 18.79 -7.44 13.24
CA ASN A 98 19.64 -7.96 12.18
C ASN A 98 19.85 -9.49 12.34
N ILE A 99 19.02 -10.27 11.68
CA ILE A 99 19.07 -11.73 11.77
C ILE A 99 20.29 -12.31 11.06
N GLY A 100 20.83 -11.66 10.02
CA GLY A 100 21.94 -12.21 9.22
C GLY A 100 23.20 -12.53 10.05
N THR A 101 23.43 -11.79 11.12
CA THR A 101 24.54 -11.98 12.07
C THR A 101 24.12 -12.68 13.37
N THR A 102 22.81 -12.91 13.57
CA THR A 102 22.25 -13.43 14.83
C THR A 102 21.89 -14.91 14.71
N MET A 103 22.31 -15.73 15.68
CA MET A 103 21.96 -17.15 15.68
C MET A 103 20.46 -17.36 15.93
N LYS A 104 19.79 -18.13 15.05
CA LYS A 104 18.34 -18.39 15.11
C LYS A 104 17.84 -18.97 16.45
N ASN A 105 18.72 -19.62 17.23
CA ASN A 105 18.42 -20.19 18.54
C ASN A 105 18.29 -19.14 19.67
N LEU A 106 18.58 -17.87 19.40
CA LEU A 106 18.48 -16.77 20.37
C LEU A 106 17.07 -16.19 20.49
N PHE A 107 16.19 -16.51 19.53
CA PHE A 107 14.81 -16.05 19.49
C PHE A 107 13.88 -17.05 20.15
N VAL A 108 12.92 -16.55 20.92
CA VAL A 108 11.88 -17.36 21.55
C VAL A 108 10.50 -16.86 21.17
N HIS A 109 9.58 -17.78 20.87
CA HIS A 109 8.17 -17.45 20.68
C HIS A 109 7.46 -17.51 22.04
N LEU A 110 6.92 -16.36 22.45
CA LEU A 110 6.20 -16.20 23.70
C LEU A 110 4.70 -16.17 23.44
N THR A 111 3.94 -16.87 24.29
CA THR A 111 2.48 -16.88 24.25
C THR A 111 1.89 -16.59 25.62
N ALA A 112 0.72 -15.96 25.67
CA ALA A 112 -0.04 -15.76 26.90
C ALA A 112 -1.51 -16.11 26.69
N SER A 113 -2.07 -16.93 27.58
CA SER A 113 -3.46 -17.35 27.50
C SER A 113 -4.43 -16.27 27.99
N ASP A 114 -5.58 -16.18 27.32
CA ASP A 114 -6.67 -15.27 27.72
C ASP A 114 -7.20 -15.59 29.12
N GLN A 115 -7.20 -16.87 29.51
CA GLN A 115 -7.66 -17.31 30.83
C GLN A 115 -6.83 -16.68 31.96
N ASN A 116 -5.50 -16.64 31.81
CA ASN A 116 -4.64 -16.00 32.79
C ASN A 116 -4.94 -14.51 32.92
N PHE A 117 -5.21 -13.84 31.80
CA PHE A 117 -5.59 -12.43 31.81
C PHE A 117 -6.93 -12.21 32.52
N LEU A 118 -7.94 -13.03 32.23
CA LEU A 118 -9.26 -12.91 32.86
C LEU A 118 -9.22 -13.16 34.38
N GLU A 119 -8.32 -14.02 34.85
CA GLU A 119 -8.18 -14.32 36.28
C GLU A 119 -7.28 -13.32 37.03
N LYS A 120 -6.19 -12.87 36.41
CA LYS A 120 -5.12 -12.09 37.08
C LYS A 120 -5.05 -10.64 36.62
N GLY A 121 -5.86 -10.25 35.64
CA GLY A 121 -5.84 -8.92 35.01
C GLY A 121 -4.54 -8.61 34.26
N LYS A 122 -3.70 -9.61 33.96
CA LYS A 122 -2.39 -9.48 33.30
C LYS A 122 -2.11 -10.68 32.39
N PHE A 123 -1.50 -10.42 31.24
CA PHE A 123 -0.97 -11.47 30.37
C PHE A 123 0.42 -11.88 30.88
N LEU A 124 0.52 -13.13 31.30
CA LEU A 124 1.79 -13.76 31.68
C LEU A 124 2.31 -14.52 30.46
N PHE A 125 3.33 -13.96 29.81
CA PHE A 125 3.95 -14.57 28.64
C PHE A 125 4.94 -15.65 29.07
N THR A 126 4.85 -16.81 28.42
CA THR A 126 5.74 -17.95 28.65
C THR A 126 6.27 -18.48 27.32
N CYS A 127 7.45 -19.08 27.34
CA CYS A 127 7.99 -19.77 26.17
C CYS A 127 7.03 -20.85 25.70
N SER A 128 6.79 -20.89 24.40
CA SER A 128 5.98 -21.92 23.76
C SER A 128 6.85 -22.86 22.93
N ASN A 129 6.33 -24.05 22.66
CA ASN A 129 6.96 -25.02 21.76
C ASN A 129 6.46 -24.88 20.30
N VAL A 130 5.78 -23.78 19.98
CA VAL A 130 5.26 -23.54 18.63
C VAL A 130 6.44 -23.35 17.68
N LYS A 131 6.40 -24.04 16.53
CA LYS A 131 7.42 -23.91 15.49
C LYS A 131 7.37 -22.51 14.92
N MET A 132 8.55 -21.88 14.86
CA MET A 132 8.75 -20.57 14.27
C MET A 132 9.71 -20.69 13.08
N GLU A 133 9.32 -20.10 11.96
CA GLU A 133 10.18 -19.90 10.80
C GLU A 133 10.73 -18.48 10.84
N VAL A 134 12.01 -18.36 10.49
CA VAL A 134 12.78 -17.12 10.61
C VAL A 134 13.32 -16.77 9.23
N ASP A 135 12.79 -15.70 8.67
CA ASP A 135 13.26 -15.01 7.48
C ASP A 135 14.08 -13.76 7.89
N SER A 136 14.77 -13.09 6.97
CA SER A 136 15.56 -11.90 7.30
C SER A 136 14.71 -10.70 7.71
N GLU A 137 13.48 -10.60 7.18
CA GLU A 137 12.61 -9.45 7.40
C GLU A 137 11.52 -9.72 8.45
N MET A 138 11.19 -10.99 8.70
CA MET A 138 10.04 -11.35 9.53
C MET A 138 10.15 -12.74 10.18
N PHE A 139 9.39 -12.91 11.26
CA PHE A 139 9.08 -14.21 11.85
C PHE A 139 7.73 -14.73 11.36
N LYS A 140 7.64 -16.03 11.07
CA LYS A 140 6.40 -16.73 10.76
C LYS A 140 6.11 -17.77 11.84
N THR A 141 4.88 -17.78 12.36
CA THR A 141 4.41 -18.77 13.34
C THR A 141 3.04 -19.32 12.93
N TYR A 142 2.70 -20.51 13.42
CA TYR A 142 1.50 -21.25 13.05
C TYR A 142 0.69 -21.60 14.29
N CYS A 143 -0.63 -21.38 14.27
CA CYS A 143 -1.49 -21.79 15.37
C CYS A 143 -2.92 -22.14 14.94
N ASP A 144 -3.47 -23.19 15.55
CA ASP A 144 -4.87 -23.62 15.35
C ASP A 144 -5.85 -22.78 16.17
N HIS A 145 -5.35 -22.10 17.21
CA HIS A 145 -6.08 -21.18 18.06
C HIS A 145 -5.10 -20.19 18.68
N PHE A 146 -5.07 -18.99 18.12
CA PHE A 146 -4.24 -17.93 18.67
C PHE A 146 -4.82 -17.40 19.99
N CYS A 147 -3.94 -16.87 20.82
CA CYS A 147 -4.23 -16.04 22.00
C CYS A 147 -3.37 -14.78 21.88
N SER A 148 -2.57 -14.41 22.88
CA SER A 148 -1.56 -13.35 22.73
C SER A 148 -0.18 -13.93 22.37
N HIS A 149 0.49 -13.33 21.38
CA HIS A 149 1.73 -13.83 20.77
C HIS A 149 2.75 -12.69 20.52
N CYS A 150 4.04 -13.00 20.71
CA CYS A 150 5.14 -12.20 20.19
C CYS A 150 6.43 -13.04 20.07
N VAL A 151 7.43 -12.53 19.36
CA VAL A 151 8.80 -13.05 19.42
C VAL A 151 9.63 -12.17 20.34
N ALA A 152 10.51 -12.80 21.12
CA ALA A 152 11.33 -12.12 22.11
C ALA A 152 12.75 -12.68 22.16
N MET A 153 13.63 -11.95 22.84
CA MET A 153 15.01 -12.35 23.14
C MET A 153 15.27 -12.21 24.63
N LYS A 154 16.25 -12.96 25.17
CA LYS A 154 16.73 -12.72 26.54
C LYS A 154 17.40 -11.35 26.63
N LYS A 155 17.21 -10.64 27.75
CA LYS A 155 17.72 -9.26 27.97
C LYS A 155 19.19 -9.08 27.59
N ASN A 156 20.09 -9.91 28.13
CA ASN A 156 21.53 -9.81 27.88
C ASN A 156 21.89 -10.02 26.40
N VAL A 157 21.09 -10.80 25.68
CA VAL A 157 21.30 -11.04 24.25
C VAL A 157 20.80 -9.84 23.46
N TYR A 158 19.64 -9.29 23.79
CA TYR A 158 19.05 -8.13 23.14
C TYR A 158 20.01 -6.92 23.13
N GLN A 159 20.68 -6.65 24.25
CA GLN A 159 21.61 -5.53 24.39
C GLN A 159 22.78 -5.57 23.39
N GLY A 160 23.36 -6.75 23.16
CA GLY A 160 24.48 -6.93 22.21
C GLY A 160 24.06 -7.27 20.78
N THR A 161 22.76 -7.25 20.48
CA THR A 161 22.26 -7.61 19.15
C THR A 161 22.12 -6.37 18.29
N GLN A 162 22.71 -6.39 17.09
CA GLN A 162 22.59 -5.31 16.12
C GLN A 162 21.16 -5.19 15.59
N LYS A 163 20.70 -3.95 15.41
CA LYS A 163 19.34 -3.62 15.00
C LYS A 163 19.39 -2.72 13.76
N HIS A 164 18.33 -2.80 12.95
CA HIS A 164 18.07 -1.97 11.80
C HIS A 164 17.27 -0.74 12.22
N TYR A 165 17.70 0.41 11.73
CA TYR A 165 17.06 1.70 11.95
C TYR A 165 16.82 2.38 10.60
N MET A 166 16.07 3.47 10.63
CA MET A 166 15.71 4.26 9.47
C MET A 166 16.06 5.72 9.76
N ILE A 167 16.59 6.41 8.74
CA ILE A 167 16.71 7.86 8.72
C ILE A 167 15.70 8.38 7.69
N ALA A 168 14.73 9.17 8.15
CA ALA A 168 13.88 9.98 7.29
C ALA A 168 14.48 11.38 7.15
N MET A 169 14.58 11.86 5.92
CA MET A 169 14.78 13.27 5.61
C MET A 169 13.43 13.87 5.28
N ALA A 170 13.05 14.92 5.99
CA ALA A 170 11.85 15.68 5.74
C ALA A 170 12.20 17.15 5.50
N GLU A 171 11.48 17.79 4.59
CA GLU A 171 11.73 19.16 4.16
C GLU A 171 10.45 20.00 4.29
N LYS A 172 10.61 21.26 4.70
CA LYS A 172 9.57 22.28 4.70
C LYS A 172 10.15 23.58 4.16
N GLN A 173 9.44 24.25 3.27
CA GLN A 173 9.82 25.57 2.76
C GLN A 173 8.89 26.62 3.36
N GLU A 174 9.46 27.64 3.99
CA GLU A 174 8.74 28.83 4.45
C GLU A 174 9.51 30.08 3.99
N ASP A 175 8.88 30.92 3.17
CA ASP A 175 9.50 32.11 2.59
C ASP A 175 10.90 31.81 2.01
N GLU A 176 11.93 32.47 2.57
CA GLU A 176 13.32 32.35 2.17
C GLU A 176 14.10 31.24 2.91
N THR A 177 13.41 30.44 3.74
CA THR A 177 14.01 29.43 4.60
C THR A 177 13.57 28.02 4.21
N THR A 178 14.54 27.14 4.00
CA THR A 178 14.32 25.70 3.89
C THR A 178 14.66 25.03 5.21
N PHE A 179 13.69 24.38 5.83
CA PHE A 179 13.87 23.51 6.99
C PHE A 179 14.14 22.09 6.52
N VAL A 180 15.20 21.48 7.06
CA VAL A 180 15.59 20.10 6.77
C VAL A 180 15.70 19.35 8.10
N ASP A 181 14.94 18.28 8.23
CA ASP A 181 14.90 17.46 9.44
C ASP A 181 15.33 16.03 9.12
N PHE A 182 16.25 15.50 9.91
CA PHE A 182 16.70 14.12 9.83
C PHE A 182 16.29 13.37 11.09
N CYS A 183 15.24 12.55 11.00
CA CYS A 183 14.73 11.77 12.12
C CYS A 183 15.19 10.31 12.03
N CYS A 184 15.77 9.80 13.12
CA CYS A 184 16.26 8.43 13.23
C CYS A 184 15.31 7.61 14.11
N PHE A 185 14.84 6.45 13.62
CA PHE A 185 13.87 5.61 14.32
C PHE A 185 14.05 4.12 14.02
N PRO A 186 13.55 3.20 14.87
CA PRO A 186 13.59 1.76 14.59
C PRO A 186 12.95 1.40 13.25
N CYS A 187 13.54 0.46 12.50
CA CYS A 187 12.98 -0.02 11.24
C CYS A 187 11.75 -0.91 11.50
N GLN A 188 10.65 -0.29 11.89
CA GLN A 188 9.36 -0.90 12.19
C GLN A 188 8.23 -0.03 11.66
N MET A 189 7.18 -0.65 11.15
CA MET A 189 6.06 0.07 10.53
C MET A 189 5.36 1.05 11.49
N GLY A 190 5.19 0.65 12.75
CA GLY A 190 4.58 1.52 13.78
C GLY A 190 5.36 2.82 13.98
N CYS A 191 6.70 2.75 14.04
CA CYS A 191 7.56 3.92 14.15
C CYS A 191 7.50 4.80 12.89
N LYS A 192 7.51 4.18 11.70
CA LYS A 192 7.37 4.90 10.44
C LYS A 192 6.06 5.68 10.37
N GLN A 193 4.95 5.07 10.78
CA GLN A 193 3.65 5.75 10.79
C GLN A 193 3.60 6.90 11.78
N LEU A 194 4.17 6.72 12.98
CA LEU A 194 4.29 7.79 13.97
C LEU A 194 5.06 8.99 13.38
N VAL A 195 6.24 8.75 12.80
CA VAL A 195 7.09 9.81 12.21
C VAL A 195 6.39 10.48 11.02
N THR A 196 5.74 9.70 10.16
CA THR A 196 4.97 10.23 9.03
C THR A 196 3.85 11.13 9.50
N LYS A 197 3.14 10.76 10.57
CA LYS A 197 2.10 11.58 11.17
C LYS A 197 2.68 12.86 11.77
N GLN A 198 3.73 12.77 12.59
CA GLN A 198 4.39 13.93 13.19
C GLN A 198 4.81 14.95 12.12
N TYR A 199 5.44 14.50 11.02
CA TYR A 199 5.83 15.40 9.95
C TYR A 199 4.64 16.00 9.20
N LYS A 200 3.59 15.23 8.96
CA LYS A 200 2.36 15.75 8.35
C LYS A 200 1.70 16.83 9.21
N ASP A 201 1.64 16.61 10.52
CA ASP A 201 1.05 17.54 11.49
C ASP A 201 1.85 18.86 11.56
N GLU A 202 3.17 18.81 11.31
CA GLU A 202 4.08 19.96 11.21
C GLU A 202 4.26 20.53 9.79
N GLU A 203 3.49 20.01 8.82
CA GLU A 203 3.52 20.40 7.39
C GLU A 203 4.87 20.14 6.67
N PHE A 204 5.65 19.19 7.17
CA PHE A 204 6.84 18.68 6.49
C PHE A 204 6.50 17.60 5.47
N THR A 205 7.28 17.53 4.39
CA THR A 205 7.21 16.45 3.40
C THR A 205 8.42 15.54 3.54
N ILE A 206 8.20 14.24 3.76
CA ILE A 206 9.28 13.24 3.74
C ILE A 206 9.75 13.05 2.30
N SER A 207 10.98 13.44 2.01
CA SER A 207 11.57 13.37 0.66
C SER A 207 12.57 12.23 0.49
N SER A 208 13.14 11.70 1.58
CA SER A 208 13.99 10.51 1.53
C SER A 208 13.83 9.66 2.78
N LEU A 209 13.95 8.34 2.59
CA LEU A 209 13.90 7.35 3.66
C LEU A 209 14.98 6.28 3.40
N LYS A 210 15.89 6.07 4.36
CA LYS A 210 17.04 5.18 4.21
C LYS A 210 17.21 4.25 5.41
N SER A 211 17.44 2.97 5.15
CA SER A 211 17.78 2.00 6.19
C SER A 211 19.24 2.12 6.57
N ILE A 212 19.52 2.02 7.87
CA ILE A 212 20.86 2.10 8.45
C ILE A 212 21.04 1.06 9.55
N MET A 213 22.29 0.82 9.91
CA MET A 213 22.69 0.11 11.12
C MET A 213 23.82 0.90 11.76
N PHE A 214 23.74 1.14 13.06
CA PHE A 214 24.84 1.74 13.80
C PHE A 214 26.08 0.83 13.74
N ASP A 215 27.25 1.45 13.74
CA ASP A 215 28.51 0.76 14.02
C ASP A 215 28.66 0.46 15.52
N ASP A 216 29.81 -0.10 15.90
CA ASP A 216 30.09 -0.52 17.28
C ASP A 216 30.19 0.67 18.26
N GLU A 217 30.41 1.90 17.77
CA GLU A 217 30.42 3.12 18.60
C GLU A 217 29.01 3.61 18.93
N GLY A 218 28.01 3.19 18.13
CA GLY A 218 26.61 3.39 18.46
C GLY A 218 26.16 4.85 18.40
N SER A 219 26.81 5.70 17.63
CA SER A 219 26.45 7.11 17.45
C SER A 219 26.48 7.53 15.99
N LEU A 220 25.56 8.40 15.59
CA LEU A 220 25.37 8.89 14.23
C LEU A 220 25.59 10.40 14.21
N SER A 221 26.54 10.88 13.40
CA SER A 221 26.81 12.30 13.20
C SER A 221 26.59 12.71 11.74
N VAL A 222 26.33 13.99 11.49
CA VAL A 222 26.11 14.51 10.13
C VAL A 222 27.06 15.66 9.82
N ALA A 223 27.65 15.60 8.63
CA ALA A 223 28.43 16.67 8.02
C ALA A 223 27.83 17.06 6.66
N PHE A 224 28.17 18.23 6.14
CA PHE A 224 27.64 18.71 4.86
C PHE A 224 28.74 18.97 3.83
N ASP A 225 28.47 18.64 2.57
CA ASP A 225 29.34 18.90 1.41
C ASP A 225 28.53 19.57 0.28
N PRO A 226 28.84 20.83 -0.09
CA PRO A 226 29.85 21.69 0.52
C PRO A 226 29.44 22.16 1.91
N ASP A 227 30.43 22.47 2.76
CA ASP A 227 30.16 22.93 4.14
C ASP A 227 29.50 24.32 4.16
N SER A 228 29.91 25.21 3.25
CA SER A 228 29.26 26.49 3.01
C SER A 228 28.63 26.53 1.61
N VAL A 229 27.47 27.16 1.51
CA VAL A 229 26.69 27.24 0.27
C VAL A 229 26.54 28.72 -0.11
N LEU A 230 26.99 29.10 -1.30
CA LEU A 230 26.94 30.49 -1.75
C LEU A 230 25.51 31.03 -1.75
N GLY A 231 25.29 32.15 -1.05
CA GLY A 231 23.97 32.80 -0.93
C GLY A 231 23.06 32.24 0.17
N TRP A 232 23.51 31.22 0.91
CA TRP A 232 22.74 30.57 1.96
C TRP A 232 23.50 30.56 3.29
N GLU A 233 22.79 30.77 4.38
CA GLU A 233 23.28 30.54 5.75
C GLU A 233 22.66 29.25 6.28
N ARG A 234 23.48 28.41 6.92
CA ARG A 234 23.03 27.17 7.57
C ARG A 234 23.16 27.30 9.07
N ASP A 235 22.09 27.00 9.79
CA ASP A 235 22.06 26.98 11.25
C ASP A 235 21.53 25.64 11.78
N TYR A 236 21.99 25.24 12.96
CA TYR A 236 21.60 24.00 13.63
C TYR A 236 20.60 24.30 14.75
N ASN A 237 19.37 23.84 14.56
CA ASN A 237 18.23 24.05 15.45
C ASN A 237 17.62 22.72 15.92
N GLY A 238 18.44 21.67 15.99
CA GLY A 238 18.03 20.31 16.38
C GLY A 238 17.80 20.13 17.88
N PHE A 239 17.07 19.06 18.22
CA PHE A 239 16.77 18.70 19.61
C PHE A 239 17.86 17.84 20.27
N CYS A 240 18.73 17.22 19.46
CA CYS A 240 19.87 16.40 19.91
C CYS A 240 21.18 17.20 19.90
N THR A 241 22.23 16.68 20.53
CA THR A 241 23.55 17.33 20.57
C THR A 241 24.43 16.90 19.40
N GLY A 242 24.18 17.42 18.18
CA GLY A 242 25.02 17.19 16.98
C GLY A 242 25.15 15.73 16.49
N GLU A 243 24.77 14.76 17.32
CA GLU A 243 24.88 13.32 17.15
C GLU A 243 23.61 12.67 17.73
N ILE A 244 23.28 11.48 17.22
CA ILE A 244 22.20 10.62 17.71
C ILE A 244 22.81 9.29 18.13
N SER A 245 22.65 8.86 19.38
CA SER A 245 23.09 7.55 19.85
C SER A 245 22.04 6.45 19.62
N GLU A 246 22.47 5.20 19.48
CA GLU A 246 21.58 4.03 19.37
C GLU A 246 20.64 3.95 20.59
N SER A 247 21.13 4.33 21.78
CA SER A 247 20.33 4.33 23.00
C SER A 247 19.18 5.33 23.01
N GLU A 248 19.29 6.44 22.29
CA GLU A 248 18.22 7.43 22.15
C GLU A 248 17.16 6.99 21.14
N VAL A 249 17.49 6.04 20.27
CA VAL A 249 16.57 5.48 19.27
C VAL A 249 15.87 4.22 19.81
N ASP A 250 16.53 3.41 20.63
CA ASP A 250 15.97 2.17 21.19
C ASP A 250 14.80 2.45 22.16
N TYR A 251 13.61 2.04 21.74
CA TYR A 251 12.34 2.26 22.44
C TYR A 251 12.36 1.74 23.89
N PHE A 252 12.97 0.59 24.15
CA PHE A 252 13.05 0.02 25.50
C PHE A 252 14.04 0.78 26.39
N LYS A 253 15.14 1.28 25.82
CA LYS A 253 16.08 2.13 26.56
C LYS A 253 15.48 3.49 26.88
N VAL A 254 14.80 4.14 25.92
CA VAL A 254 14.12 5.43 26.12
C VAL A 254 13.05 5.36 27.22
N MET A 255 12.27 4.28 27.23
CA MET A 255 11.30 4.00 28.30
C MET A 255 11.94 3.62 29.64
N GLY A 256 13.22 3.23 29.67
CA GLY A 256 13.87 2.65 30.85
C GLY A 256 13.32 1.27 31.21
N CYS A 257 12.85 0.50 30.23
CA CYS A 257 12.22 -0.81 30.42
C CYS A 257 12.93 -1.93 29.65
N GLU A 258 14.26 -1.97 29.73
CA GLU A 258 15.10 -3.03 29.14
C GLU A 258 14.68 -4.44 29.53
N ALA A 259 13.87 -4.58 30.58
CA ALA A 259 13.29 -5.85 30.98
C ALA A 259 11.99 -6.25 30.24
N GLY A 260 11.55 -5.50 29.23
CA GLY A 260 10.33 -5.70 28.46
C GLY A 260 9.03 -5.36 29.19
N ASN A 261 9.06 -5.24 30.52
CA ASN A 261 7.90 -4.88 31.33
C ASN A 261 7.77 -3.35 31.40
N VAL A 262 6.68 -2.82 30.86
CA VAL A 262 6.35 -1.40 30.97
C VAL A 262 5.45 -1.13 32.17
N ASN A 263 5.67 0.00 32.83
CA ASN A 263 4.76 0.57 33.81
C ASN A 263 4.05 1.80 33.21
N LYS A 264 3.16 2.43 33.99
CA LYS A 264 2.36 3.57 33.53
C LYS A 264 3.25 4.79 33.22
N GLU A 265 4.20 5.11 34.10
CA GLU A 265 5.12 6.24 33.94
C GLU A 265 6.01 6.09 32.69
N ASN A 266 6.45 4.86 32.37
CA ASN A 266 7.25 4.60 31.16
C ASN A 266 6.46 4.98 29.90
N ILE A 267 5.18 4.60 29.84
CA ILE A 267 4.29 4.88 28.70
C ILE A 267 3.99 6.38 28.61
N GLU A 268 3.63 7.02 29.73
CA GLU A 268 3.32 8.45 29.77
C GLU A 268 4.53 9.30 29.38
N LYS A 269 5.74 8.94 29.86
CA LYS A 269 6.99 9.60 29.46
C LYS A 269 7.17 9.57 27.95
N LEU A 270 6.97 8.40 27.35
CA LEU A 270 7.20 8.24 25.93
C LEU A 270 6.16 8.93 25.08
N GLN A 271 4.88 8.82 25.45
CA GLN A 271 3.80 9.57 24.81
C GLN A 271 4.10 11.07 24.83
N LEU A 272 4.55 11.60 25.97
CA LEU A 272 4.96 13.00 26.07
C LEU A 272 6.13 13.31 25.12
N MET A 273 7.16 12.47 25.06
CA MET A 273 8.29 12.67 24.14
C MET A 273 7.86 12.60 22.67
N GLU A 274 6.94 11.71 22.32
CA GLU A 274 6.36 11.58 20.98
C GLU A 274 5.49 12.81 20.63
N GLU A 275 4.71 13.33 21.57
CA GLU A 275 3.88 14.53 21.40
C GLU A 275 4.72 15.82 21.29
N THR A 276 5.79 15.94 22.05
CA THR A 276 6.69 17.11 22.02
C THR A 276 7.83 16.96 21.00
N LEU A 277 7.76 15.96 20.11
CA LEU A 277 8.73 15.70 19.03
C LEU A 277 10.17 15.41 19.51
N LEU A 278 10.37 15.11 20.79
CA LEU A 278 11.66 14.68 21.35
C LEU A 278 11.97 13.22 20.99
N TYR A 279 10.95 12.41 20.70
CA TYR A 279 11.11 11.06 20.17
C TYR A 279 10.28 10.86 18.88
N PRO A 280 10.84 10.19 17.85
CA PRO A 280 12.23 9.74 17.75
C PRO A 280 13.23 10.91 17.63
N PRO A 281 14.51 10.70 17.99
CA PRO A 281 15.53 11.75 17.95
C PRO A 281 15.75 12.28 16.55
N ARG A 282 16.06 13.58 16.44
CA ARG A 282 16.15 14.27 15.16
C ARG A 282 17.19 15.40 15.14
N LEU A 283 17.82 15.57 13.98
CA LEU A 283 18.75 16.66 13.67
C LEU A 283 18.06 17.63 12.72
N ARG A 284 17.83 18.86 13.18
CA ARG A 284 17.14 19.90 12.40
C ARG A 284 18.09 21.00 11.99
N TYR A 285 18.05 21.36 10.71
CA TYR A 285 18.83 22.42 10.11
C TYR A 285 17.92 23.39 9.39
N THR A 286 18.29 24.66 9.43
CA THR A 286 17.66 25.73 8.64
C THR A 286 18.66 26.24 7.61
N PHE A 287 18.20 26.41 6.38
CA PHE A 287 18.95 27.03 5.29
C PHE A 287 18.21 28.31 4.89
N SER A 288 18.78 29.46 5.21
CA SER A 288 18.17 30.77 4.93
C SER A 288 18.86 31.43 3.75
N CYS A 289 18.11 31.83 2.72
CA CYS A 289 18.66 32.50 1.54
C CYS A 289 18.91 33.99 1.83
N LEU A 290 20.11 34.34 2.33
CA LEU A 290 20.45 35.73 2.65
C LEU A 290 20.75 36.61 1.42
N ASN A 291 21.13 35.99 0.30
CA ASN A 291 21.47 36.72 -0.91
C ASN A 291 21.02 35.95 -2.15
N SER A 292 19.80 36.26 -2.59
CA SER A 292 19.18 35.67 -3.78
C SER A 292 19.96 35.96 -5.07
N PHE A 293 20.75 37.04 -5.15
CA PHE A 293 21.51 37.39 -6.35
C PHE A 293 22.67 36.42 -6.65
N ILE A 294 23.28 35.84 -5.61
CA ILE A 294 24.40 34.90 -5.75
C ILE A 294 23.96 33.44 -5.57
N ALA A 295 22.77 33.21 -5.02
CA ALA A 295 22.19 31.88 -4.92
C ALA A 295 21.81 31.36 -6.32
N LEU A 296 22.19 30.11 -6.61
CA LEU A 296 21.73 29.40 -7.82
C LEU A 296 20.25 29.02 -7.67
N ASP A 297 19.53 28.93 -8.79
CA ASP A 297 18.11 28.54 -8.82
C ASP A 297 17.86 27.20 -8.11
N THR A 298 18.81 26.28 -8.20
CA THR A 298 18.79 25.02 -7.47
C THR A 298 20.21 24.64 -7.06
N THR A 299 20.42 24.43 -5.76
CA THR A 299 21.69 23.98 -5.20
C THR A 299 21.52 22.66 -4.49
N LYS A 300 22.45 21.71 -4.71
CA LYS A 300 22.45 20.42 -4.02
C LYS A 300 23.53 20.41 -2.95
N VAL A 301 23.14 20.07 -1.73
CA VAL A 301 24.04 19.88 -0.59
C VAL A 301 23.94 18.43 -0.16
N LYS A 302 25.07 17.77 0.07
CA LYS A 302 25.09 16.38 0.56
C LYS A 302 25.17 16.40 2.07
N ALA A 303 24.20 15.81 2.74
CA ALA A 303 24.34 15.40 4.14
C ALA A 303 25.05 14.04 4.17
N ILE A 304 26.23 14.01 4.78
CA ILE A 304 27.11 12.83 4.92
C ILE A 304 27.00 12.37 6.36
N PHE A 305 26.43 11.19 6.55
CA PHE A 305 26.26 10.57 7.86
C PHE A 305 27.41 9.59 8.14
N SER A 306 28.04 9.76 9.29
CA SER A 306 29.09 8.88 9.86
C SER A 306 28.54 8.12 11.07
N GLY A 307 29.20 7.05 11.51
CA GLY A 307 28.66 6.17 12.57
C GLY A 307 28.06 4.85 12.06
N MET A 308 28.44 4.46 10.84
CA MET A 308 27.97 3.28 10.14
C MET A 308 29.14 2.66 9.37
N SER A 309 29.06 1.35 9.10
CA SER A 309 30.09 0.64 8.31
C SER A 309 30.39 1.24 6.93
N LYS A 310 29.42 1.96 6.34
CA LYS A 310 29.59 2.78 5.14
C LYS A 310 28.89 4.12 5.35
N PRO A 311 29.55 5.26 5.06
CA PRO A 311 28.91 6.56 5.13
C PRO A 311 27.66 6.61 4.25
N LEU A 312 26.55 7.10 4.81
CA LEU A 312 25.32 7.32 4.06
C LEU A 312 25.31 8.76 3.55
N GLN A 313 24.94 8.95 2.28
CA GLN A 313 24.79 10.27 1.70
C GLN A 313 23.33 10.51 1.31
N ILE A 314 22.79 11.64 1.76
CA ILE A 314 21.45 12.11 1.39
C ILE A 314 21.59 13.51 0.75
N ASN A 315 21.00 13.70 -0.43
CA ASN A 315 21.04 14.97 -1.12
C ASN A 315 19.89 15.87 -0.64
N VAL A 316 20.21 17.04 -0.11
CA VAL A 316 19.29 18.15 0.16
C VAL A 316 19.27 19.05 -1.06
N THR A 317 18.07 19.43 -1.52
CA THR A 317 17.93 20.31 -2.70
C THR A 317 17.34 21.66 -2.28
N LEU A 318 18.19 22.68 -2.24
CA LEU A 318 17.81 24.05 -1.94
C LEU A 318 17.33 24.73 -3.21
N LYS A 319 16.17 25.39 -3.15
CA LYS A 319 15.62 26.16 -4.27
C LYS A 319 15.61 27.63 -3.92
N LYS A 320 16.10 28.46 -4.85
CA LYS A 320 16.05 29.91 -4.68
C LYS A 320 14.59 30.36 -4.54
N PRO A 321 14.26 31.20 -3.54
CA PRO A 321 12.93 31.80 -3.42
C PRO A 321 12.61 32.64 -4.67
N GLN A 322 11.42 32.48 -5.24
CA GLN A 322 11.00 33.32 -6.38
C GLN A 322 10.59 34.70 -5.86
N GLU A 323 11.09 35.77 -6.49
CA GLU A 323 10.60 37.13 -6.21
C GLU A 323 9.13 37.22 -6.64
N ASN A 324 8.25 37.56 -5.70
CA ASN A 324 6.82 37.74 -5.97
C ASN A 324 6.61 38.98 -6.86
N GLU A 325 6.47 38.79 -8.18
CA GLU A 325 5.67 39.72 -8.97
C GLU A 325 4.19 39.47 -8.66
N SER A 326 3.53 40.54 -8.24
CA SER A 326 2.13 40.61 -7.81
C SER A 326 1.14 39.88 -8.72
N ALA A 327 0.31 39.03 -8.10
CA ALA A 327 -1.04 38.57 -8.46
C ALA A 327 -1.49 38.76 -9.94
N SER A 328 -1.62 37.65 -10.68
CA SER A 328 -2.71 37.39 -11.66
C SER A 328 -2.50 36.06 -12.39
N THR A 329 -3.16 35.00 -11.92
CA THR A 329 -3.95 33.96 -12.64
C THR A 329 -3.86 32.63 -11.90
N THR A 330 -4.94 32.30 -11.21
CA THR A 330 -5.22 30.96 -10.71
C THR A 330 -5.48 30.05 -11.91
N GLN A 331 -4.41 29.55 -12.55
CA GLN A 331 -4.51 28.33 -13.33
C GLN A 331 -4.29 27.17 -12.38
N LEU A 332 -5.38 26.47 -12.08
CA LEU A 332 -5.37 25.12 -11.51
C LEU A 332 -4.71 24.20 -12.53
N THR A 333 -3.37 24.12 -12.47
CA THR A 333 -2.63 23.04 -13.09
C THR A 333 -2.95 21.76 -12.32
N PRO A 334 -3.35 20.66 -12.98
CA PRO A 334 -3.49 19.37 -12.30
C PRO A 334 -2.16 19.01 -11.65
N PRO A 335 -2.15 18.25 -10.53
CA PRO A 335 -0.92 17.87 -9.87
C PRO A 335 -0.04 17.14 -10.89
N LEU A 336 1.10 17.76 -11.21
CA LEU A 336 2.16 17.15 -11.98
C LEU A 336 2.52 15.85 -11.29
N THR A 337 2.24 14.75 -11.98
CA THR A 337 2.74 13.41 -11.70
C THR A 337 4.20 13.51 -11.29
N PRO A 338 4.62 12.92 -10.15
CA PRO A 338 5.99 13.05 -9.69
C PRO A 338 6.94 12.49 -10.75
N ASN A 339 7.72 13.38 -11.36
CA ASN A 339 8.83 13.06 -12.25
C ASN A 339 9.92 12.31 -11.45
N ILE A 340 9.74 11.00 -11.32
CA ILE A 340 10.81 10.09 -10.93
C ILE A 340 11.25 9.40 -12.21
N ALA A 341 12.38 9.87 -12.75
CA ALA A 341 13.02 9.25 -13.90
C ALA A 341 13.16 7.72 -13.65
N PRO A 342 12.62 6.86 -14.52
CA PRO A 342 12.87 5.43 -14.44
C PRO A 342 14.37 5.18 -14.60
N ALA A 343 14.92 4.21 -13.85
CA ALA A 343 16.22 3.64 -14.16
C ALA A 343 16.28 3.28 -15.67
N ASN A 344 17.40 3.56 -16.32
CA ASN A 344 17.53 3.61 -17.79
C ASN A 344 17.07 2.36 -18.56
N ASP A 345 16.84 1.21 -17.91
CA ASP A 345 16.31 -0.03 -18.52
C ASP A 345 14.78 -0.08 -18.64
N ILE A 346 14.01 0.61 -17.76
CA ILE A 346 12.53 0.49 -17.69
C ILE A 346 11.85 1.15 -18.91
N LYS A 347 12.48 2.15 -19.53
CA LYS A 347 11.92 2.86 -20.70
C LYS A 347 11.73 1.98 -21.94
N SER A 348 12.29 0.77 -21.94
CA SER A 348 12.16 -0.19 -23.05
C SER A 348 11.03 -1.22 -22.87
N ASP A 349 10.44 -1.35 -21.68
CA ASP A 349 9.40 -2.33 -21.39
C ASP A 349 7.99 -1.73 -21.61
N ALA A 350 7.54 -1.78 -22.86
CA ALA A 350 6.23 -1.24 -23.25
C ALA A 350 5.05 -1.90 -22.51
N VAL A 351 5.19 -3.18 -22.13
CA VAL A 351 4.15 -3.91 -21.39
C VAL A 351 4.04 -3.37 -19.97
N LEU A 352 5.16 -3.26 -19.27
CA LEU A 352 5.20 -2.71 -17.92
C LEU A 352 4.69 -1.27 -17.89
N MET A 353 5.07 -0.43 -18.85
CA MET A 353 4.60 0.96 -18.92
C MET A 353 3.09 1.06 -19.07
N LYS A 354 2.48 0.26 -19.96
CA LYS A 354 1.01 0.21 -20.11
C LYS A 354 0.32 -0.26 -18.82
N ILE A 355 0.86 -1.30 -18.18
CA ILE A 355 0.34 -1.78 -16.90
C ILE A 355 0.39 -0.65 -15.85
N LEU A 356 1.55 -0.02 -15.66
CA LEU A 356 1.75 1.04 -14.68
C LEU A 356 0.82 2.24 -14.91
N ILE A 357 0.55 2.60 -16.17
CA ILE A 357 -0.39 3.68 -16.51
C ILE A 357 -1.81 3.34 -16.05
N VAL A 358 -2.29 2.13 -16.36
CA VAL A 358 -3.63 1.69 -15.95
C VAL A 358 -3.72 1.57 -14.43
N THR A 359 -2.64 1.16 -13.77
CA THR A 359 -2.64 0.89 -12.33
C THR A 359 -2.26 2.05 -11.43
N ALA A 360 -1.85 3.19 -11.99
CA ALA A 360 -1.17 4.28 -11.28
C ALA A 360 -1.91 4.71 -10.01
N ASP A 361 -3.22 4.93 -10.09
CA ASP A 361 -3.97 5.57 -9.02
C ASP A 361 -5.10 4.71 -8.44
N ILE A 362 -5.20 3.43 -8.81
CA ILE A 362 -6.31 2.58 -8.33
C ILE A 362 -6.26 2.38 -6.82
N PHE A 363 -5.06 2.42 -6.25
CA PHE A 363 -4.83 2.17 -4.84
C PHE A 363 -4.77 3.46 -4.00
N CYS A 364 -4.96 4.65 -4.59
CA CYS A 364 -4.80 5.93 -3.87
C CYS A 364 -5.67 6.00 -2.59
N ASP A 365 -6.88 5.45 -2.66
CA ASP A 365 -7.86 5.42 -1.57
C ASP A 365 -7.77 4.15 -0.68
N ASP A 366 -6.80 3.24 -0.92
CA ASP A 366 -6.57 2.05 -0.08
C ASP A 366 -5.84 2.41 1.23
N HIS A 367 -6.39 3.37 1.97
CA HIS A 367 -5.83 3.87 3.23
C HIS A 367 -5.75 2.81 4.33
N ARG A 368 -6.42 1.67 4.16
CA ARG A 368 -6.37 0.53 5.09
C ARG A 368 -5.36 -0.56 4.66
N GLY A 369 -4.59 -0.32 3.59
CA GLY A 369 -3.41 -1.10 3.21
C GLY A 369 -3.67 -2.57 2.86
N SER A 370 -4.92 -2.93 2.55
CA SER A 370 -5.30 -4.34 2.39
C SER A 370 -5.33 -4.79 0.94
N LYS A 371 -5.74 -3.94 0.00
CA LYS A 371 -5.93 -4.35 -1.38
C LYS A 371 -4.61 -4.43 -2.14
N TRP A 372 -3.73 -3.43 -2.00
CA TRP A 372 -2.41 -3.46 -2.67
C TRP A 372 -1.59 -4.67 -2.20
N PHE A 373 -1.69 -5.02 -0.92
CA PHE A 373 -0.95 -6.12 -0.32
C PHE A 373 -1.46 -7.47 -0.82
N VAL A 374 -2.79 -7.66 -0.82
CA VAL A 374 -3.41 -8.87 -1.39
C VAL A 374 -3.14 -8.95 -2.89
N PHE A 375 -3.16 -7.83 -3.62
CA PHE A 375 -2.76 -7.76 -5.02
C PHE A 375 -1.33 -8.26 -5.23
N GLY A 376 -0.37 -7.79 -4.43
CA GLY A 376 1.01 -8.25 -4.46
C GLY A 376 1.16 -9.76 -4.23
N LEU A 377 0.40 -10.32 -3.27
CA LEU A 377 0.36 -11.77 -3.06
C LEU A 377 -0.21 -12.53 -4.27
N LYS A 378 -1.23 -11.97 -4.93
CA LYS A 378 -1.85 -12.55 -6.12
C LYS A 378 -0.96 -12.45 -7.36
N LEU A 379 -0.04 -11.50 -7.41
CA LEU A 379 1.06 -11.46 -8.38
C LEU A 379 2.14 -12.53 -8.11
N GLY A 380 2.10 -13.21 -6.96
CA GLY A 380 3.07 -14.24 -6.58
C GLY A 380 4.23 -13.72 -5.74
N LEU A 381 4.20 -12.45 -5.30
CA LEU A 381 5.18 -11.94 -4.35
C LEU A 381 4.95 -12.56 -2.97
N ASN A 382 6.03 -12.80 -2.23
CA ASN A 382 5.94 -13.28 -0.85
C ASN A 382 5.82 -12.12 0.14
N ILE A 383 5.41 -12.43 1.38
CA ILE A 383 5.18 -11.40 2.39
C ILE A 383 6.46 -10.59 2.74
N PRO A 384 7.64 -11.21 2.95
CA PRO A 384 8.87 -10.45 3.15
C PRO A 384 9.14 -9.40 2.06
N GLN A 385 8.91 -9.74 0.79
CA GLN A 385 9.04 -8.80 -0.33
C GLN A 385 8.05 -7.63 -0.21
N LEU A 386 6.78 -7.90 0.09
CA LEU A 386 5.76 -6.85 0.26
C LEU A 386 6.03 -5.96 1.46
N HIS A 387 6.42 -6.54 2.60
CA HIS A 387 6.78 -5.77 3.79
C HIS A 387 7.98 -4.85 3.52
N LYS A 388 8.98 -5.33 2.79
CA LYS A 388 10.13 -4.52 2.37
C LYS A 388 9.71 -3.33 1.50
N ILE A 389 8.78 -3.52 0.57
CA ILE A 389 8.19 -2.44 -0.23
C ILE A 389 7.48 -1.44 0.68
N GLU A 390 6.65 -1.91 1.61
CA GLU A 390 5.91 -1.04 2.54
C GLU A 390 6.85 -0.20 3.43
N ILE A 391 7.98 -0.77 3.86
CA ILE A 391 9.01 -0.07 4.63
C ILE A 391 9.73 0.99 3.80
N GLN A 392 9.98 0.75 2.51
CA GLN A 392 10.77 1.66 1.67
C GLN A 392 9.98 2.83 1.07
N TYR A 393 8.67 2.66 0.85
CA TYR A 393 7.83 3.63 0.15
C TYR A 393 6.71 4.17 1.03
N ASN A 394 6.02 5.26 0.68
CA ASN A 394 5.15 5.97 1.64
C ASN A 394 3.67 5.96 1.28
N THR A 395 3.32 5.54 0.07
CA THR A 395 1.94 5.62 -0.44
C THR A 395 1.49 4.30 -1.06
N PRO A 396 0.19 3.95 -0.97
CA PRO A 396 -0.38 2.80 -1.66
C PRO A 396 -0.07 2.72 -3.16
N THR A 397 -0.09 3.87 -3.85
CA THR A 397 0.32 3.99 -5.25
C THR A 397 1.76 3.53 -5.47
N GLN A 398 2.70 3.99 -4.63
CA GLN A 398 4.08 3.53 -4.69
C GLN A 398 4.17 2.02 -4.37
N PHE A 399 3.42 1.51 -3.39
CA PHE A 399 3.45 0.09 -3.06
C PHE A 399 3.03 -0.81 -4.22
N ALA A 400 1.94 -0.46 -4.90
CA ALA A 400 1.46 -1.19 -6.07
C ALA A 400 2.44 -1.09 -7.25
N ARG A 401 2.96 0.12 -7.53
CA ARG A 401 3.99 0.33 -8.56
C ARG A 401 5.20 -0.55 -8.32
N GLU A 402 5.74 -0.55 -7.12
CA GLU A 402 6.98 -1.26 -6.78
C GLU A 402 6.76 -2.77 -6.73
N SER A 403 5.56 -3.21 -6.35
CA SER A 403 5.13 -4.61 -6.48
C SER A 403 5.12 -5.06 -7.95
N LEU A 404 4.61 -4.23 -8.87
CA LEU A 404 4.62 -4.51 -10.31
C LEU A 404 6.03 -4.51 -10.89
N LEU A 405 6.89 -3.57 -10.47
CA LEU A 405 8.30 -3.56 -10.86
C LEU A 405 8.99 -4.84 -10.42
N LEU A 406 8.85 -5.23 -9.15
CA LEU A 406 9.44 -6.46 -8.62
C LEU A 406 8.91 -7.69 -9.34
N TRP A 407 7.59 -7.84 -9.48
CA TRP A 407 6.97 -8.92 -10.23
C TRP A 407 7.54 -9.02 -11.65
N ARG A 408 7.70 -7.88 -12.34
CA ARG A 408 8.21 -7.85 -13.71
C ARG A 408 9.67 -8.26 -13.82
N THR A 409 10.50 -7.97 -12.80
CA THR A 409 11.91 -8.43 -12.80
C THR A 409 12.03 -9.95 -12.79
N GLU A 410 11.11 -10.63 -12.10
CA GLU A 410 11.03 -12.09 -12.02
C GLU A 410 10.28 -12.71 -13.23
N ASN A 411 9.38 -11.94 -13.86
CA ASN A 411 8.49 -12.37 -14.93
C ASN A 411 8.68 -11.58 -16.24
N LYS A 412 9.93 -11.51 -16.73
CA LYS A 412 10.32 -10.66 -17.87
C LYS A 412 9.59 -10.94 -19.18
N THR A 413 9.08 -12.16 -19.37
CA THR A 413 8.36 -12.58 -20.59
C THR A 413 6.86 -12.64 -20.41
N ALA A 414 6.35 -12.42 -19.19
CA ALA A 414 4.92 -12.48 -18.92
C ALA A 414 4.15 -11.38 -19.68
N THR A 415 2.92 -11.69 -20.06
CA THR A 415 1.95 -10.76 -20.63
C THR A 415 1.27 -9.95 -19.52
N TRP A 416 0.24 -9.17 -19.86
CA TRP A 416 -0.60 -8.45 -18.90
C TRP A 416 -1.61 -9.35 -18.17
N GLU A 417 -1.86 -10.57 -18.67
CA GLU A 417 -2.94 -11.45 -18.20
C GLU A 417 -2.80 -11.83 -16.71
N PRO A 418 -1.60 -12.16 -16.18
CA PRO A 418 -1.45 -12.44 -14.74
C PRO A 418 -1.80 -11.23 -13.86
N VAL A 419 -1.52 -10.02 -14.34
CA VAL A 419 -1.86 -8.78 -13.62
C VAL A 419 -3.36 -8.54 -13.63
N ALA A 420 -4.02 -8.74 -14.77
CA ALA A 420 -5.48 -8.67 -14.85
C ALA A 420 -6.15 -9.69 -13.93
N ALA A 421 -5.68 -10.95 -13.92
CA ALA A 421 -6.20 -11.98 -13.01
C ALA A 421 -6.02 -11.59 -11.53
N ALA A 422 -4.87 -11.00 -11.18
CA ALA A 422 -4.64 -10.50 -9.82
C ALA A 422 -5.62 -9.36 -9.46
N LEU A 423 -5.85 -8.41 -10.37
CA LEU A 423 -6.83 -7.31 -10.19
C LEU A 423 -8.26 -7.84 -10.03
N GLU A 424 -8.69 -8.79 -10.87
CA GLU A 424 -10.02 -9.41 -10.74
C GLU A 424 -10.21 -10.09 -9.39
N SER A 425 -9.17 -10.76 -8.89
CA SER A 425 -9.23 -11.49 -7.62
C SER A 425 -9.38 -10.61 -6.38
N ILE A 426 -9.18 -9.29 -6.53
CA ILE A 426 -9.36 -8.28 -5.46
C ILE A 426 -10.50 -7.31 -5.77
N ASP A 427 -11.49 -7.76 -6.55
CA ASP A 427 -12.70 -7.03 -6.93
C ASP A 427 -12.44 -5.77 -7.77
N LEU A 428 -11.33 -5.71 -8.52
CA LEU A 428 -11.00 -4.63 -9.46
C LEU A 428 -11.23 -5.05 -10.92
N LYS A 429 -12.38 -5.65 -11.19
CA LYS A 429 -12.71 -6.22 -12.51
C LYS A 429 -12.78 -5.17 -13.62
N SER A 430 -13.29 -3.98 -13.34
CA SER A 430 -13.34 -2.87 -14.32
C SER A 430 -11.94 -2.46 -14.80
N VAL A 431 -10.97 -2.45 -13.90
CA VAL A 431 -9.57 -2.16 -14.22
C VAL A 431 -8.95 -3.29 -15.04
N ALA A 432 -9.21 -4.55 -14.67
CA ALA A 432 -8.71 -5.68 -15.45
C ALA A 432 -9.18 -5.62 -16.92
N ILE A 433 -10.45 -5.23 -17.14
CA ILE A 433 -11.01 -5.00 -18.48
C ILE A 433 -10.33 -3.81 -19.18
N GLN A 434 -10.09 -2.71 -18.47
CA GLN A 434 -9.37 -1.56 -19.02
C GLN A 434 -7.93 -1.94 -19.43
N LEU A 435 -7.25 -2.73 -18.60
CA LEU A 435 -5.91 -3.24 -18.88
C LEU A 435 -5.94 -4.10 -20.14
N GLU A 436 -6.87 -5.06 -20.23
CA GLU A 436 -7.08 -5.87 -21.41
C GLU A 436 -7.27 -5.02 -22.68
N GLY A 437 -8.09 -3.96 -22.62
CA GLY A 437 -8.31 -3.03 -23.72
C GLY A 437 -7.02 -2.38 -24.25
N GLN A 438 -6.10 -1.98 -23.36
CA GLN A 438 -4.81 -1.39 -23.74
C GLN A 438 -3.89 -2.34 -24.53
N PHE A 439 -4.14 -3.64 -24.45
CA PHE A 439 -3.38 -4.67 -25.17
C PHE A 439 -4.18 -5.31 -26.31
N LYS A 440 -5.51 -5.16 -26.33
CA LYS A 440 -6.38 -5.58 -27.46
C LYS A 440 -6.28 -4.65 -28.67
N GLU A 441 -5.98 -3.36 -28.48
CA GLU A 441 -5.67 -2.41 -29.57
C GLU A 441 -4.48 -2.83 -30.47
N GLN A 442 -3.78 -3.93 -30.15
CA GLN A 442 -2.66 -4.48 -30.93
C GLN A 442 -2.91 -5.88 -31.52
N ARG A 443 -4.10 -6.48 -31.37
CA ARG A 443 -4.44 -7.66 -32.17
C ARG A 443 -4.90 -7.18 -33.55
N PRO A 444 -4.28 -7.62 -34.67
CA PRO A 444 -4.92 -7.42 -35.97
C PRO A 444 -6.30 -8.09 -35.89
N MET A 445 -7.35 -7.33 -36.17
CA MET A 445 -8.72 -7.86 -36.12
C MET A 445 -8.80 -9.13 -36.96
N PRO A 446 -9.47 -10.19 -36.48
CA PRO A 446 -9.75 -11.34 -37.33
C PRO A 446 -10.53 -10.85 -38.54
N THR A 447 -10.03 -11.18 -39.74
CA THR A 447 -10.68 -10.77 -40.99
C THR A 447 -11.93 -11.63 -41.14
N LEU A 448 -13.09 -11.10 -40.75
CA LEU A 448 -14.36 -11.77 -40.94
C LEU A 448 -14.60 -11.98 -42.44
N PRO A 449 -15.05 -13.17 -42.88
CA PRO A 449 -15.46 -13.38 -44.26
C PRO A 449 -16.56 -12.39 -44.66
N ASN A 450 -16.51 -11.87 -45.89
CA ASN A 450 -17.54 -10.95 -46.40
C ASN A 450 -18.96 -11.54 -46.28
N SER A 451 -19.11 -12.86 -46.36
CA SER A 451 -20.41 -13.53 -46.17
C SER A 451 -21.00 -13.35 -44.77
N VAL A 452 -20.17 -13.23 -43.73
CA VAL A 452 -20.60 -13.01 -42.33
C VAL A 452 -20.89 -11.53 -42.09
N LEU A 453 -20.06 -10.64 -42.65
CA LEU A 453 -20.25 -9.20 -42.55
C LEU A 453 -21.53 -8.72 -43.24
N GLU A 454 -21.88 -9.33 -44.37
CA GLU A 454 -23.06 -8.99 -45.16
C GLU A 454 -24.34 -9.71 -44.68
N ALA A 455 -24.25 -10.57 -43.66
CA ALA A 455 -25.41 -11.27 -43.10
C ALA A 455 -26.27 -10.35 -42.22
N GLU A 456 -27.59 -10.56 -42.29
CA GLU A 456 -28.56 -9.85 -41.46
C GLU A 456 -28.48 -10.35 -40.01
N PRO A 457 -28.34 -9.45 -39.03
CA PRO A 457 -28.31 -9.84 -37.63
C PRO A 457 -29.73 -10.15 -37.13
N SER A 458 -29.89 -11.17 -36.28
CA SER A 458 -31.18 -11.36 -35.61
C SER A 458 -31.40 -10.28 -34.55
N LEU A 459 -32.63 -9.79 -34.40
CA LEU A 459 -32.97 -8.80 -33.36
C LEU A 459 -32.56 -9.24 -31.94
N PRO A 460 -32.75 -10.51 -31.52
CA PRO A 460 -32.25 -10.97 -30.23
C PRO A 460 -30.73 -10.92 -30.11
N ALA A 461 -29.98 -11.24 -31.18
CA ALA A 461 -28.53 -11.17 -31.18
C ALA A 461 -28.04 -9.72 -31.07
N LEU A 462 -28.62 -8.77 -31.81
CA LEU A 462 -28.31 -7.35 -31.66
C LEU A 462 -28.57 -6.84 -30.25
N ASN A 463 -29.71 -7.21 -29.69
CA ASN A 463 -30.08 -6.70 -28.38
C ASN A 463 -29.16 -7.23 -27.27
N ASN A 464 -28.75 -8.49 -27.36
CA ASN A 464 -27.87 -9.12 -26.38
C ASN A 464 -26.41 -8.69 -26.52
N LEU A 465 -25.91 -8.54 -27.75
CA LEU A 465 -24.50 -8.23 -28.03
C LEU A 465 -24.22 -6.73 -28.03
N VAL A 466 -25.19 -5.92 -28.43
CA VAL A 466 -25.04 -4.47 -28.63
C VAL A 466 -25.93 -3.70 -27.66
N GLY A 467 -27.26 -3.87 -27.75
CA GLY A 467 -28.23 -3.09 -26.95
C GLY A 467 -27.92 -3.08 -25.46
N ALA A 468 -27.70 -4.27 -24.88
CA ALA A 468 -27.37 -4.45 -23.46
C ALA A 468 -25.99 -3.93 -23.02
N LYS A 469 -25.12 -3.53 -23.97
CA LYS A 469 -23.74 -3.09 -23.70
C LYS A 469 -23.54 -1.59 -23.87
N ILE A 470 -24.45 -0.93 -24.60
CA ILE A 470 -24.41 0.51 -24.85
C ILE A 470 -25.76 1.17 -24.58
N GLU A 471 -26.49 0.69 -23.56
CA GLU A 471 -27.90 1.01 -23.28
C GLU A 471 -28.23 2.52 -23.33
N ASP A 472 -27.31 3.38 -22.90
CA ASP A 472 -27.45 4.85 -22.89
C ASP A 472 -27.31 5.51 -24.27
N LYS A 473 -26.91 4.77 -25.31
CA LYS A 473 -26.58 5.28 -26.65
C LYS A 473 -27.61 4.97 -27.73
N TYR A 474 -28.81 4.50 -27.37
CA TYR A 474 -29.86 4.11 -28.34
C TYR A 474 -30.20 5.26 -29.31
N HIS A 475 -30.22 6.50 -28.81
CA HIS A 475 -30.52 7.68 -29.61
C HIS A 475 -29.42 7.98 -30.63
N LEU A 476 -28.15 7.89 -30.22
CA LEU A 476 -27.01 8.10 -31.12
C LEU A 476 -26.90 6.98 -32.15
N PHE A 477 -27.14 5.74 -31.74
CA PHE A 477 -27.16 4.58 -32.63
C PHE A 477 -28.29 4.72 -33.67
N GLY A 478 -29.49 5.12 -33.22
CA GLY A 478 -30.64 5.38 -34.08
C GLY A 478 -30.37 6.44 -35.15
N ILE A 479 -29.70 7.55 -34.79
CA ILE A 479 -29.28 8.57 -35.76
C ILE A 479 -28.27 7.98 -36.75
N ALA A 480 -27.30 7.19 -36.28
CA ALA A 480 -26.26 6.62 -37.12
C ALA A 480 -26.80 5.64 -38.18
N VAL A 481 -27.90 4.94 -37.86
CA VAL A 481 -28.61 4.07 -38.83
C VAL A 481 -29.69 4.82 -39.64
N GLY A 482 -29.78 6.15 -39.52
CA GLY A 482 -30.64 6.99 -40.36
C GLY A 482 -32.09 7.13 -39.90
N LEU A 483 -32.41 6.80 -38.65
CA LEU A 483 -33.76 7.01 -38.11
C LEU A 483 -34.04 8.50 -37.85
N ASN A 484 -35.31 8.88 -37.98
CA ASN A 484 -35.74 10.26 -37.77
C ASN A 484 -35.56 10.70 -36.31
N GLU A 485 -34.85 11.82 -36.09
CA GLU A 485 -34.58 12.35 -34.75
C GLU A 485 -35.85 12.64 -33.94
N GLY A 486 -36.91 13.13 -34.59
CA GLY A 486 -38.21 13.37 -33.95
C GLY A 486 -38.86 12.08 -33.45
N ARG A 487 -38.69 10.96 -34.18
CA ARG A 487 -39.16 9.64 -33.76
C ARG A 487 -38.34 9.09 -32.59
N LEU A 488 -37.01 9.22 -32.64
CA LEU A 488 -36.10 8.77 -31.57
C LEU A 488 -36.40 9.47 -30.24
N ARG A 489 -36.65 10.79 -30.26
CA ARG A 489 -37.11 11.54 -29.07
C ARG A 489 -38.49 11.10 -28.57
N GLY A 490 -39.33 10.56 -29.44
CA GLY A 490 -40.63 9.99 -29.08
C GLY A 490 -40.52 8.67 -28.30
N LEU A 491 -39.44 7.90 -28.50
CA LEU A 491 -39.24 6.60 -27.85
C LEU A 491 -39.13 6.70 -26.32
N ASP A 492 -38.66 7.84 -25.79
CA ASP A 492 -38.60 8.09 -24.34
C ASP A 492 -39.99 8.08 -23.69
N LYS A 493 -41.05 8.40 -24.44
CA LYS A 493 -42.44 8.40 -23.96
C LYS A 493 -43.10 7.03 -24.08
N ASP A 494 -42.76 6.30 -25.14
CA ASP A 494 -43.43 5.04 -25.50
C ASP A 494 -42.79 3.83 -24.82
N TYR A 495 -41.49 3.90 -24.48
CA TYR A 495 -40.73 2.78 -23.92
C TYR A 495 -39.99 3.19 -22.64
N PRO A 496 -40.28 2.56 -21.49
CA PRO A 496 -39.74 3.00 -20.20
C PRO A 496 -38.26 2.65 -20.00
N THR A 497 -37.75 1.56 -20.60
CA THR A 497 -36.35 1.14 -20.43
C THR A 497 -35.49 1.41 -21.66
N CYS A 498 -34.20 1.67 -21.44
CA CYS A 498 -33.21 1.81 -22.52
C CYS A 498 -33.14 0.57 -23.42
N GLN A 499 -33.31 -0.61 -22.84
CA GLN A 499 -33.32 -1.88 -23.57
C GLN A 499 -34.53 -1.98 -24.52
N GLU A 500 -35.73 -1.58 -24.07
CA GLU A 500 -36.92 -1.53 -24.92
C GLU A 500 -36.77 -0.48 -26.04
N ARG A 501 -36.13 0.65 -25.75
CA ARG A 501 -35.81 1.67 -26.76
C ARG A 501 -34.83 1.15 -27.81
N PHE A 502 -33.79 0.43 -27.41
CA PHE A 502 -32.85 -0.21 -28.35
C PHE A 502 -33.51 -1.29 -29.20
N ASN A 503 -34.35 -2.12 -28.59
CA ASN A 503 -35.17 -3.09 -29.32
C ASN A 503 -35.99 -2.41 -30.41
N GLN A 504 -36.63 -1.29 -30.07
CA GLN A 504 -37.44 -0.55 -31.03
C GLN A 504 -36.58 0.10 -32.12
N VAL A 505 -35.40 0.64 -31.78
CA VAL A 505 -34.44 1.18 -32.76
C VAL A 505 -33.99 0.10 -33.74
N PHE A 506 -33.62 -1.09 -33.27
CA PHE A 506 -33.22 -2.19 -34.15
C PHE A 506 -34.37 -2.68 -35.02
N TYR A 507 -35.58 -2.78 -34.44
CA TYR A 507 -36.77 -3.16 -35.19
C TYR A 507 -37.08 -2.14 -36.30
N GLU A 508 -37.15 -0.84 -35.98
CA GLU A 508 -37.44 0.21 -36.96
C GLU A 508 -36.34 0.29 -38.04
N TRP A 509 -35.07 0.16 -37.68
CA TRP A 509 -33.96 0.11 -38.64
C TRP A 509 -34.12 -1.05 -39.63
N SER A 510 -34.49 -2.24 -39.16
CA SER A 510 -34.72 -3.42 -40.02
C SER A 510 -35.84 -3.21 -41.06
N GLN A 511 -36.74 -2.26 -40.82
CA GLN A 511 -37.87 -1.96 -41.71
C GLN A 511 -37.58 -0.78 -42.64
N VAL A 512 -36.80 0.20 -42.19
CA VAL A 512 -36.57 1.46 -42.91
C VAL A 512 -35.49 1.32 -43.98
N ASP A 513 -34.40 0.60 -43.69
CA ASP A 513 -33.34 0.35 -44.67
C ASP A 513 -32.74 -1.07 -44.51
N PRO A 514 -33.45 -2.10 -45.02
CA PRO A 514 -33.01 -3.49 -44.91
C PRO A 514 -31.64 -3.75 -45.54
N ASN A 515 -31.23 -2.96 -46.55
CA ASN A 515 -29.95 -3.16 -47.23
C ASN A 515 -28.74 -2.83 -46.34
N THR A 516 -28.95 -1.96 -45.34
CA THR A 516 -27.94 -1.59 -44.36
C THR A 516 -28.04 -2.42 -43.08
N PHE A 517 -29.08 -3.23 -42.92
CA PHE A 517 -29.31 -4.04 -41.72
C PHE A 517 -28.38 -5.26 -41.68
N LYS A 518 -27.07 -5.01 -41.50
CA LYS A 518 -25.99 -5.99 -41.62
C LYS A 518 -24.99 -5.85 -40.48
N TRP A 519 -24.31 -6.94 -40.14
CA TRP A 519 -23.26 -6.92 -39.12
C TRP A 519 -22.13 -5.93 -39.43
N LYS A 520 -21.79 -5.74 -40.71
CA LYS A 520 -20.83 -4.73 -41.15
C LYS A 520 -21.18 -3.33 -40.65
N THR A 521 -22.44 -2.92 -40.86
CA THR A 521 -22.92 -1.58 -40.48
C THR A 521 -22.95 -1.41 -38.96
N VAL A 522 -23.31 -2.47 -38.22
CA VAL A 522 -23.23 -2.47 -36.75
C VAL A 522 -21.81 -2.23 -36.26
N ILE A 523 -20.83 -2.94 -36.82
CA ILE A 523 -19.42 -2.82 -36.45
C ILE A 523 -18.88 -1.42 -36.77
N GLU A 524 -19.15 -0.91 -37.98
CA GLU A 524 -18.73 0.43 -38.40
C GLU A 524 -19.30 1.53 -37.49
N ILE A 525 -20.58 1.43 -37.11
CA ILE A 525 -21.22 2.38 -36.21
C ILE A 525 -20.62 2.32 -34.81
N LEU A 526 -20.36 1.13 -34.26
CA LEU A 526 -19.76 0.97 -32.94
C LEU A 526 -18.33 1.51 -32.88
N GLN A 527 -17.58 1.38 -33.98
CA GLN A 527 -16.21 1.89 -34.14
C GLN A 527 -16.17 3.39 -34.47
N SER A 528 -17.29 4.00 -34.84
CA SER A 528 -17.35 5.41 -35.18
C SER A 528 -17.02 6.31 -33.98
N ASP A 529 -16.46 7.50 -34.28
CA ASP A 529 -16.20 8.54 -33.29
C ASP A 529 -17.48 9.08 -32.62
N THR A 530 -18.65 8.79 -33.20
CA THR A 530 -19.96 9.17 -32.66
C THR A 530 -20.39 8.27 -31.50
N ILE A 531 -20.14 6.96 -31.61
CA ILE A 531 -20.55 5.98 -30.59
C ILE A 531 -19.40 5.65 -29.64
N LYS A 532 -18.15 5.61 -30.12
CA LYS A 532 -16.95 5.27 -29.33
C LYS A 532 -17.12 4.00 -28.50
N ALA A 533 -17.66 2.94 -29.11
CA ALA A 533 -17.89 1.64 -28.47
C ALA A 533 -17.06 0.54 -29.12
N THR A 534 -15.78 0.83 -29.42
CA THR A 534 -14.84 -0.09 -30.07
C THR A 534 -14.73 -1.43 -29.34
N SER A 535 -14.75 -1.43 -28.00
CA SER A 535 -14.74 -2.66 -27.19
C SER A 535 -15.98 -3.55 -27.39
N VAL A 536 -17.14 -2.95 -27.72
CA VAL A 536 -18.36 -3.70 -28.03
C VAL A 536 -18.31 -4.21 -29.48
N ALA A 537 -17.74 -3.44 -30.41
CA ALA A 537 -17.48 -3.90 -31.77
C ALA A 537 -16.57 -5.15 -31.78
N GLU A 538 -15.53 -5.16 -30.95
CA GLU A 538 -14.64 -6.32 -30.78
C GLU A 538 -15.37 -7.55 -30.28
N LEU A 539 -16.28 -7.41 -29.29
CA LEU A 539 -17.11 -8.50 -28.79
C LEU A 539 -18.04 -9.08 -29.86
N VAL A 540 -18.63 -8.20 -30.69
CA VAL A 540 -19.46 -8.63 -31.83
C VAL A 540 -18.61 -9.42 -32.83
N ILE A 541 -17.43 -8.92 -33.17
CA ILE A 541 -16.51 -9.59 -34.12
C ILE A 541 -16.04 -10.95 -33.59
N GLU A 542 -15.72 -11.04 -32.31
CA GLU A 542 -15.34 -12.30 -31.66
C GLU A 542 -16.49 -13.31 -31.70
N HIS A 543 -17.71 -12.87 -31.38
CA HIS A 543 -18.90 -13.70 -31.48
C HIS A 543 -19.12 -14.21 -32.92
N LEU A 544 -19.03 -13.32 -33.91
CA LEU A 544 -19.21 -13.66 -35.32
C LEU A 544 -18.09 -14.53 -35.89
N SER A 545 -16.89 -14.48 -35.32
CA SER A 545 -15.77 -15.36 -35.72
C SER A 545 -15.91 -16.77 -35.16
N SER A 546 -16.82 -16.98 -34.19
CA SER A 546 -17.07 -18.26 -33.53
C SER A 546 -18.28 -19.03 -34.10
N ILE A 547 -19.01 -18.41 -35.03
CA ILE A 547 -20.16 -18.97 -35.76
C ILE A 547 -19.71 -19.32 -37.17
#